data_AF-A0A6N2TBD0-F1
#
_entry.id   AF-A0A6N2TBD0-F1
#
_cell.length_a   1.000
_cell.length_b   1.000
_cell.length_c   1.000
_cell.angle_alpha   90.00
_cell.angle_beta   90.00
_cell.angle_gamma   90.00
#
_symmetry.space_group_name_H-M   'P 1'
#
loop_
_entity.id
_entity.type
_entity.pdbx_description
1 polymer ?
#
loop_
_entity_poly.entity_id
_entity_poly.type
_entity_poly.pdbx_seq_one_letter_code
_entity_poly.pdbx_strand_id
1 'polypeptide(L)'
;MDDFIVTIINSFLYVVTFIYVYSKHRTISVGVFLMFMYAMISLFCVINYNASSHFWHFSFFSFLYLYIVILIFMKPFMKNCFVIQENPLSSYNVYRTIAKVYIVLAIFSSIVYFPIALDSLRSSDLADIYEMAHEEKEGNLFSKFTNLFFHVRYLGMVLFFSFLAKEKQSKIFLFLLGIAAFLPVILATISLASRGGMVALFANFAIVYLMMKDILPKYVKRTLIIAVSIIIPLILIYFIAVTVSRFEESSLNIDAGESMMYYLGHSMLTFNYGVMDTIQNYANGAYMFDCSSLKDVRFGTHFGTNFITFVGVLYLDFGLVGTVLVAIIFCSYFCKIGRRRFLDIPDIYLLLTYSMLIFNGVFVLGRGYGIQLLEAWIIYFLLKFIQRATIGRMHLRA
;
A
#
# COMPACT_ATOMS: atom_id res chain seq x y z
N MET A 1 -21.46 16.77 -21.76
CA MET A 1 -21.95 15.59 -21.03
C MET A 1 -22.06 16.01 -19.58
N ASP A 2 -23.14 15.67 -18.88
CA ASP A 2 -23.30 16.03 -17.46
C ASP A 2 -22.17 15.39 -16.64
N ASP A 3 -21.53 16.17 -15.77
CA ASP A 3 -20.46 15.73 -14.88
C ASP A 3 -20.91 14.57 -13.98
N PHE A 4 -22.21 14.53 -13.62
CA PHE A 4 -22.79 13.39 -12.93
C PHE A 4 -22.71 12.11 -13.76
N ILE A 5 -23.10 12.18 -15.03
CA ILE A 5 -23.04 11.06 -15.97
C ILE A 5 -21.59 10.61 -16.16
N VAL A 6 -20.64 11.54 -16.22
CA VAL A 6 -19.19 11.25 -16.31
C VAL A 6 -18.73 10.38 -15.12
N THR A 7 -19.15 10.71 -13.89
CA THR A 7 -18.81 9.90 -12.69
C THR A 7 -19.47 8.52 -12.70
N ILE A 8 -20.72 8.41 -13.16
CA ILE A 8 -21.43 7.14 -13.29
C ILE A 8 -20.72 6.23 -14.30
N ILE A 9 -20.33 6.76 -15.46
CA ILE A 9 -19.62 5.98 -16.48
C ILE A 9 -18.29 5.47 -15.91
N ASN A 10 -17.52 6.33 -15.22
CA ASN A 10 -16.28 5.92 -14.56
C ASN A 10 -16.52 4.75 -13.59
N SER A 11 -17.52 4.86 -12.71
CA SER A 11 -17.85 3.79 -11.77
C SER A 11 -18.29 2.49 -12.46
N PHE A 12 -19.11 2.61 -13.50
CA PHE A 12 -19.55 1.48 -14.31
C PHE A 12 -18.37 0.72 -14.93
N LEU A 13 -17.35 1.42 -15.46
CA LEU A 13 -16.15 0.79 -16.03
C LEU A 13 -15.40 -0.07 -15.01
N TYR A 14 -15.18 0.43 -13.78
CA TYR A 14 -14.51 -0.33 -12.73
C TYR A 14 -15.35 -1.50 -12.24
N VAL A 15 -16.66 -1.32 -12.05
CA VAL A 15 -17.58 -2.39 -11.61
C VAL A 15 -17.66 -3.51 -12.63
N VAL A 16 -17.84 -3.19 -13.92
CA VAL A 16 -17.86 -4.19 -15.00
C VAL A 16 -16.53 -4.95 -15.07
N THR A 17 -15.41 -4.24 -14.94
CA THR A 17 -14.09 -4.88 -14.94
C THR A 17 -13.90 -5.78 -13.72
N PHE A 18 -14.36 -5.36 -12.54
CA PHE A 18 -14.36 -6.20 -11.34
C PHE A 18 -15.17 -7.49 -11.56
N ILE A 19 -16.40 -7.38 -12.09
CA ILE A 19 -17.25 -8.54 -12.40
C ILE A 19 -16.57 -9.45 -13.44
N TYR A 20 -15.94 -8.88 -14.47
CA TYR A 20 -15.18 -9.63 -15.47
C TYR A 20 -13.99 -10.39 -14.84
N VAL A 21 -13.19 -9.73 -14.01
CA VAL A 21 -12.04 -10.36 -13.34
C VAL A 21 -12.50 -11.44 -12.37
N TYR A 22 -13.56 -11.17 -11.59
CA TYR A 22 -14.14 -12.17 -10.67
C TYR A 22 -14.67 -13.40 -11.40
N SER A 23 -15.46 -13.20 -12.46
CA SER A 23 -16.05 -14.29 -13.24
C SER A 23 -15.00 -15.17 -13.93
N LYS A 24 -13.86 -14.57 -14.33
CA LYS A 24 -12.73 -15.29 -14.93
C LYS A 24 -11.94 -16.13 -13.92
N HIS A 25 -11.73 -15.62 -12.71
CA HIS A 25 -10.90 -16.29 -11.70
C HIS A 25 -11.68 -17.30 -10.84
N ARG A 26 -12.98 -17.07 -10.64
CA ARG A 26 -13.89 -17.86 -9.79
C ARG A 26 -13.40 -18.12 -8.36
N THR A 27 -12.35 -17.42 -7.94
CA THR A 27 -11.71 -17.49 -6.63
C THR A 27 -11.20 -16.09 -6.29
N ILE A 28 -11.17 -15.77 -4.99
CA ILE A 28 -10.62 -14.50 -4.52
C ILE A 28 -9.09 -14.57 -4.71
N SER A 29 -8.59 -13.82 -5.69
CA SER A 29 -7.16 -13.61 -5.97
C SER A 29 -6.76 -12.18 -5.65
N VAL A 30 -5.45 -11.88 -5.65
CA VAL A 30 -4.95 -10.51 -5.45
C VAL A 30 -5.57 -9.55 -6.46
N GLY A 31 -5.68 -9.96 -7.74
CA GLY A 31 -6.29 -9.14 -8.78
C GLY A 31 -7.78 -8.85 -8.52
N VAL A 32 -8.53 -9.84 -8.04
CA VAL A 32 -9.94 -9.65 -7.64
C VAL A 32 -10.04 -8.67 -6.47
N PHE A 33 -9.20 -8.82 -5.45
CA PHE A 33 -9.19 -7.93 -4.28
C PHE A 33 -8.86 -6.49 -4.66
N LEU A 34 -7.82 -6.27 -5.48
CA LEU A 34 -7.45 -4.93 -5.93
C LEU A 34 -8.56 -4.30 -6.78
N MET A 35 -9.13 -5.04 -7.74
CA MET A 35 -10.23 -4.54 -8.56
C MET A 35 -11.49 -4.23 -7.74
N PHE A 36 -11.78 -5.02 -6.71
CA PHE A 36 -12.86 -4.72 -5.77
C PHE A 36 -12.64 -3.38 -5.07
N MET A 37 -11.42 -3.10 -4.59
CA MET A 37 -11.09 -1.82 -3.97
C MET A 37 -11.29 -0.65 -4.93
N TYR A 38 -10.81 -0.76 -6.17
CA TYR A 38 -11.03 0.29 -7.18
C TYR A 38 -12.51 0.50 -7.52
N ALA A 39 -13.31 -0.57 -7.62
CA ALA A 39 -14.75 -0.48 -7.85
C ALA A 39 -15.51 0.14 -6.67
N MET A 40 -15.13 -0.18 -5.43
CA MET A 40 -15.71 0.45 -4.24
C MET A 40 -15.39 1.95 -4.21
N ILE A 41 -14.14 2.32 -4.47
CA ILE A 41 -13.71 3.73 -4.47
C ILE A 41 -14.37 4.52 -5.59
N SER A 42 -14.59 3.92 -6.77
CA SER A 42 -15.32 4.57 -7.86
C SER A 42 -16.81 4.76 -7.55
N LEU A 43 -17.43 3.88 -6.74
CA LEU A 43 -18.79 4.10 -6.24
C LEU A 43 -18.83 5.28 -5.25
N PHE A 44 -17.87 5.34 -4.31
CA PHE A 44 -17.75 6.48 -3.40
C PHE A 44 -17.44 7.80 -4.14
N CYS A 45 -16.75 7.76 -5.27
CA CYS A 45 -16.54 8.92 -6.14
C CYS A 45 -17.87 9.53 -6.61
N VAL A 46 -18.87 8.70 -6.98
CA VAL A 46 -20.21 9.16 -7.39
C VAL A 46 -20.96 9.79 -6.20
N ILE A 47 -20.89 9.14 -5.03
CA ILE A 47 -21.54 9.63 -3.80
C ILE A 47 -20.97 11.01 -3.42
N ASN A 48 -19.65 11.16 -3.44
CA ASN A 48 -18.98 12.43 -3.11
C ASN A 48 -19.29 13.55 -4.09
N TYR A 49 -19.33 13.25 -5.39
CA TYR A 49 -19.74 14.24 -6.37
C TYR A 49 -21.18 14.70 -6.11
N ASN A 50 -22.11 13.77 -5.83
CA ASN A 50 -23.50 14.14 -5.55
C ASN A 50 -23.64 15.02 -4.30
N ALA A 51 -22.80 14.82 -3.29
CA ALA A 51 -22.79 15.64 -2.08
C ALA A 51 -22.19 17.05 -2.29
N SER A 52 -21.39 17.27 -3.33
CA SER A 52 -20.62 18.51 -3.53
C SER A 52 -20.55 18.98 -4.99
N SER A 53 -21.61 18.74 -5.76
CA SER A 53 -21.62 18.84 -7.24
C SER A 53 -21.22 20.20 -7.78
N HIS A 54 -21.53 21.29 -7.06
CA HIS A 54 -21.22 22.66 -7.47
C HIS A 54 -19.72 23.00 -7.54
N PHE A 55 -18.86 22.18 -6.92
CA PHE A 55 -17.42 22.44 -6.86
C PHE A 55 -16.62 21.78 -7.99
N TRP A 56 -17.22 20.87 -8.76
CA TRP A 56 -16.49 19.97 -9.64
C TRP A 56 -16.88 20.16 -11.11
N HIS A 57 -15.88 20.17 -11.99
CA HIS A 57 -16.08 20.08 -13.44
C HIS A 57 -15.25 18.93 -14.01
N PHE A 58 -15.88 17.96 -14.65
CA PHE A 58 -15.20 16.72 -15.02
C PHE A 58 -15.06 16.54 -16.52
N SER A 59 -13.84 16.18 -16.90
CA SER A 59 -13.58 15.66 -18.23
C SER A 59 -13.74 14.15 -18.26
N PHE A 60 -14.55 13.66 -19.18
CA PHE A 60 -14.63 12.23 -19.47
C PHE A 60 -13.27 11.64 -19.85
N PHE A 61 -12.47 12.41 -20.61
CA PHE A 61 -11.14 12.00 -21.02
C PHE A 61 -10.22 11.72 -19.83
N SER A 62 -10.29 12.56 -18.78
CA SER A 62 -9.45 12.39 -17.59
C SER A 62 -9.75 11.11 -16.83
N PHE A 63 -11.03 10.75 -16.66
CA PHE A 63 -11.39 9.46 -16.06
C PHE A 63 -11.06 8.27 -16.94
N LEU A 64 -11.32 8.36 -18.25
CA LEU A 64 -10.98 7.29 -19.19
C LEU A 64 -9.47 7.04 -19.18
N TYR A 65 -8.66 8.10 -19.16
CA TYR A 65 -7.22 8.03 -19.05
C TYR A 65 -6.77 7.36 -17.74
N LEU A 66 -7.29 7.82 -16.59
CA LEU A 66 -6.99 7.24 -15.28
C LEU A 66 -7.30 5.74 -15.25
N TYR A 67 -8.48 5.37 -15.74
CA TYR A 67 -8.92 3.98 -15.87
C TYR A 67 -7.97 3.14 -16.72
N ILE A 68 -7.60 3.60 -17.92
CA ILE A 68 -6.68 2.86 -18.80
C ILE A 68 -5.31 2.66 -18.13
N VAL A 69 -4.74 3.70 -17.51
CA VAL A 69 -3.44 3.60 -16.83
C VAL A 69 -3.51 2.59 -15.69
N ILE A 70 -4.55 2.64 -14.84
CA ILE A 70 -4.75 1.66 -13.76
C ILE A 70 -4.87 0.25 -14.33
N LEU A 71 -5.62 0.04 -15.41
CA LEU A 71 -5.71 -1.28 -16.03
C LEU A 71 -4.36 -1.81 -16.53
N ILE A 72 -3.50 -0.95 -17.08
CA ILE A 72 -2.13 -1.33 -17.49
C ILE A 72 -1.36 -1.82 -16.26
N PHE A 73 -1.38 -1.07 -15.15
CA PHE A 73 -0.74 -1.50 -13.89
C PHE A 73 -1.36 -2.79 -13.31
N MET A 74 -2.67 -3.01 -13.46
CA MET A 74 -3.39 -4.19 -12.95
C MET A 74 -3.17 -5.45 -13.78
N LYS A 75 -2.83 -5.30 -15.07
CA LYS A 75 -2.74 -6.40 -16.03
C LYS A 75 -1.94 -7.62 -15.53
N PRO A 76 -0.82 -7.50 -14.79
CA PRO A 76 -0.12 -8.66 -14.24
C PRO A 76 -1.03 -9.53 -13.33
N PHE A 77 -1.89 -8.90 -12.52
CA PHE A 77 -2.75 -9.58 -11.55
C PHE A 77 -4.05 -10.15 -12.16
N MET A 78 -4.47 -9.63 -13.32
CA MET A 78 -5.68 -10.08 -14.01
C MET A 78 -5.60 -11.50 -14.59
N LYS A 79 -4.41 -12.12 -14.63
CA LYS A 79 -4.21 -13.48 -15.20
C LYS A 79 -3.99 -14.58 -14.16
N ASN A 80 -4.22 -14.30 -12.87
CA ASN A 80 -4.01 -15.22 -11.74
C ASN A 80 -2.57 -15.73 -11.61
N CYS A 81 -1.61 -14.99 -12.15
CA CYS A 81 -0.21 -15.40 -12.29
C CYS A 81 0.61 -15.37 -10.98
N PHE A 82 0.00 -15.02 -9.84
CA PHE A 82 0.74 -14.73 -8.60
C PHE A 82 0.26 -15.53 -7.39
N VAL A 83 -0.31 -16.70 -7.65
CA VAL A 83 -0.55 -17.70 -6.62
C VAL A 83 0.73 -18.52 -6.45
N ILE A 84 1.30 -18.47 -5.26
CA ILE A 84 2.51 -19.24 -4.94
C ILE A 84 2.09 -20.67 -4.64
N GLN A 85 2.57 -21.61 -5.45
CA GLN A 85 2.21 -23.03 -5.38
C GLN A 85 3.23 -23.86 -4.58
N GLU A 86 4.43 -23.34 -4.39
CA GLU A 86 5.51 -24.04 -3.68
C GLU A 86 6.15 -23.13 -2.62
N ASN A 87 6.69 -23.73 -1.56
CA ASN A 87 7.29 -22.95 -0.49
C ASN A 87 8.56 -22.22 -1.00
N PRO A 88 8.64 -20.88 -0.90
CA PRO A 88 9.72 -20.09 -1.48
C PRO A 88 11.06 -20.16 -0.72
N LEU A 89 11.14 -20.93 0.38
CA LEU A 89 12.33 -21.07 1.23
C LEU A 89 13.43 -21.96 0.61
N SER A 90 13.92 -21.59 -0.58
CA SER A 90 15.01 -22.30 -1.28
C SER A 90 16.32 -22.34 -0.49
N SER A 91 16.63 -21.29 0.29
CA SER A 91 17.83 -21.17 1.12
C SER A 91 17.46 -20.99 2.60
N TYR A 92 16.94 -22.05 3.23
CA TYR A 92 16.37 -22.00 4.59
C TYR A 92 17.27 -21.29 5.63
N ASN A 93 18.55 -21.65 5.71
CA ASN A 93 19.46 -21.09 6.72
C ASN A 93 19.68 -19.59 6.52
N VAL A 94 19.80 -19.13 5.27
CA VAL A 94 19.94 -17.71 4.93
C VAL A 94 18.70 -16.94 5.34
N TYR A 95 17.52 -17.39 4.91
CA TYR A 95 16.27 -16.70 5.24
C TYR A 95 15.93 -16.75 6.73
N ARG A 96 16.36 -17.80 7.44
CA ARG A 96 16.24 -17.86 8.90
C ARG A 96 17.13 -16.83 9.59
N THR A 97 18.35 -16.62 9.09
CA THR A 97 19.23 -15.56 9.59
C THR A 97 18.67 -14.18 9.29
N ILE A 98 18.20 -13.94 8.06
CA ILE A 98 17.53 -12.67 7.68
C ILE A 98 16.32 -12.42 8.59
N ALA A 99 15.49 -13.44 8.85
CA ALA A 99 14.34 -13.30 9.74
C ALA A 99 14.76 -12.94 11.19
N LYS A 100 15.86 -13.50 11.71
CA LYS A 100 16.37 -13.12 13.04
C LYS A 100 16.85 -11.67 13.08
N VAL A 101 17.58 -11.21 12.05
CA VAL A 101 18.00 -9.81 11.93
C VAL A 101 16.78 -8.89 11.85
N TYR A 102 15.77 -9.28 11.07
CA TYR A 102 14.51 -8.56 10.97
C TYR A 102 13.77 -8.46 12.31
N ILE A 103 13.73 -9.55 13.10
CA ILE A 103 13.14 -9.53 14.45
C ILE A 103 13.85 -8.51 15.36
N VAL A 104 15.18 -8.47 15.34
CA VAL A 104 15.95 -7.50 16.13
C VAL A 104 15.61 -6.06 15.71
N LEU A 105 15.58 -5.79 14.40
CA LEU A 105 15.23 -4.48 13.85
C LEU A 105 13.79 -4.06 14.21
N ALA A 106 12.86 -5.01 14.19
CA ALA A 106 11.47 -4.80 14.56
C ALA A 106 11.31 -4.49 16.06
N ILE A 107 12.02 -5.22 16.93
CA ILE A 107 12.01 -4.95 18.38
C ILE A 107 12.52 -3.54 18.65
N PHE A 108 13.63 -3.14 18.04
CA PHE A 108 14.15 -1.79 18.16
C PHE A 108 13.11 -0.75 17.73
N SER A 109 12.47 -0.96 16.58
CA SER A 109 11.44 -0.05 16.08
C SER A 109 10.23 0.01 17.01
N SER A 110 9.79 -1.12 17.56
CA SER A 110 8.72 -1.17 18.55
C SER A 110 9.08 -0.41 19.82
N ILE A 111 10.31 -0.52 20.34
CA ILE A 111 10.74 0.23 21.53
C ILE A 111 10.63 1.74 21.30
N VAL A 112 10.98 2.21 20.09
CA VAL A 112 10.89 3.64 19.75
C VAL A 112 9.44 4.11 19.60
N TYR A 113 8.58 3.35 18.89
CA TYR A 113 7.19 3.78 18.67
C TYR A 113 6.26 3.53 19.85
N PHE A 114 6.59 2.62 20.76
CA PHE A 114 5.73 2.29 21.89
C PHE A 114 5.37 3.49 22.77
N PRO A 115 6.32 4.31 23.28
CA PRO A 115 5.97 5.49 24.08
C PRO A 115 5.12 6.47 23.27
N ILE A 116 5.49 6.78 22.03
CA ILE A 116 4.77 7.71 21.16
C ILE A 116 3.33 7.24 20.91
N ALA A 117 3.14 5.95 20.64
CA ALA A 117 1.82 5.35 20.44
C ALA A 117 0.97 5.39 21.73
N LEU A 118 1.60 5.18 22.89
CA LEU A 118 0.93 5.21 24.19
C LEU A 118 0.51 6.64 24.56
N ASP A 119 1.35 7.63 24.27
CA ASP A 119 1.03 9.04 24.45
C ASP A 119 -0.12 9.46 23.51
N SER A 120 -0.09 9.02 22.25
CA SER A 120 -1.18 9.24 21.27
C SER A 120 -2.52 8.66 21.71
N LEU A 121 -2.51 7.54 22.44
CA LEU A 121 -3.75 6.94 22.97
C LEU A 121 -4.27 7.64 24.23
N ARG A 122 -3.41 8.39 24.93
CA ARG A 122 -3.74 9.08 26.19
C ARG A 122 -4.11 10.55 25.99
N SER A 123 -3.60 11.17 24.94
CA SER A 123 -3.93 12.55 24.59
C SER A 123 -5.37 12.69 24.11
N SER A 124 -6.10 13.66 24.65
CA SER A 124 -7.36 14.13 24.08
C SER A 124 -7.15 14.91 22.78
N ASP A 125 -6.00 15.56 22.65
CA ASP A 125 -5.64 16.43 21.52
C ASP A 125 -4.67 15.70 20.56
N LEU A 126 -5.24 14.85 19.70
CA LEU A 126 -4.50 14.01 18.75
C LEU A 126 -3.90 14.80 17.58
N ALA A 127 -4.26 16.08 17.43
CA ALA A 127 -3.77 16.96 16.36
C ALA A 127 -2.34 17.47 16.66
N ASP A 128 -2.08 17.90 17.88
CA ASP A 128 -0.76 18.40 18.31
C ASP A 128 0.32 17.33 18.23
N ILE A 129 -0.01 16.06 18.50
CA ILE A 129 0.93 14.94 18.36
C ILE A 129 1.29 14.67 16.90
N TYR A 130 0.38 14.93 15.96
CA TYR A 130 0.68 14.76 14.53
C TYR A 130 1.72 15.78 14.06
N GLU A 131 1.65 17.02 14.56
CA GLU A 131 2.65 18.06 14.27
C GLU A 131 3.98 17.75 14.97
N MET A 132 3.97 17.42 16.27
CA MET A 132 5.19 17.05 17.01
C MET A 132 5.89 15.81 16.42
N ALA A 133 5.13 14.79 16.00
CA ALA A 133 5.68 13.58 15.38
C ALA A 133 6.27 13.80 13.97
N HIS A 134 5.96 14.93 13.32
CA HIS A 134 6.60 15.32 12.05
C HIS A 134 7.85 16.16 12.29
N GLU A 135 7.86 17.05 13.28
CA GLU A 135 9.05 17.85 13.65
C GLU A 135 10.18 16.98 14.21
N GLU A 136 9.88 15.97 15.04
CA GLU A 136 10.91 15.12 15.67
C GLU A 136 11.62 14.17 14.68
N LYS A 137 11.06 13.96 13.48
CA LYS A 137 11.62 13.03 12.48
C LYS A 137 12.87 13.57 11.79
N GLU A 138 13.07 14.89 11.70
CA GLU A 138 14.12 15.47 10.85
C GLU A 138 15.55 15.42 11.45
N GLY A 139 15.74 15.11 12.73
CA GLY A 139 17.06 15.24 13.38
C GLY A 139 17.70 13.99 13.98
N ASN A 140 16.91 13.00 14.43
CA ASN A 140 17.40 12.05 15.44
C ASN A 140 17.95 10.74 14.84
N LEU A 141 19.08 10.23 15.36
CA LEU A 141 19.71 8.99 14.87
C LEU A 141 18.76 7.78 15.01
N PHE A 142 17.88 7.82 16.01
CA PHE A 142 16.81 6.86 16.22
C PHE A 142 15.73 6.88 15.13
N SER A 143 15.35 8.04 14.59
CA SER A 143 14.36 8.14 13.51
C SER A 143 14.89 7.56 12.18
N LYS A 144 16.20 7.70 11.93
CA LYS A 144 16.86 7.08 10.77
C LYS A 144 16.86 5.55 10.85
N PHE A 145 17.05 4.98 12.05
CA PHE A 145 17.00 3.52 12.25
C PHE A 145 15.58 2.96 12.17
N THR A 146 14.57 3.67 12.67
CA THR A 146 13.17 3.23 12.51
C THR A 146 12.72 3.31 11.06
N ASN A 147 13.21 4.28 10.28
CA ASN A 147 12.97 4.33 8.84
C ASN A 147 13.48 3.07 8.11
N LEU A 148 14.65 2.53 8.51
CA LEU A 148 15.19 1.28 7.96
C LEU A 148 14.19 0.12 8.04
N PHE A 149 13.47 -0.01 9.15
CA PHE A 149 12.43 -1.04 9.30
C PHE A 149 11.31 -0.87 8.27
N PHE A 150 10.84 0.36 8.01
CA PHE A 150 9.75 0.58 7.07
C PHE A 150 10.14 0.27 5.61
N HIS A 151 11.40 0.42 5.25
CA HIS A 151 11.90 0.02 3.92
C HIS A 151 11.87 -1.51 3.72
N VAL A 152 12.04 -2.29 4.79
CA VAL A 152 12.03 -3.76 4.76
C VAL A 152 10.74 -4.40 5.30
N ARG A 153 9.72 -3.63 5.68
CA ARG A 153 8.49 -4.14 6.35
C ARG A 153 7.79 -5.25 5.57
N TYR A 154 7.74 -5.12 4.24
CA TYR A 154 7.13 -6.10 3.35
C TYR A 154 7.89 -7.43 3.35
N LEU A 155 9.22 -7.39 3.52
CA LEU A 155 10.04 -8.59 3.62
C LEU A 155 9.69 -9.39 4.87
N GLY A 156 9.46 -8.71 6.00
CA GLY A 156 9.04 -9.35 7.25
C GLY A 156 7.75 -10.16 7.11
N MET A 157 6.75 -9.60 6.45
CA MET A 157 5.47 -10.30 6.19
C MET A 157 5.66 -11.50 5.25
N VAL A 158 6.43 -11.35 4.18
CA VAL A 158 6.74 -12.46 3.26
C VAL A 158 7.48 -13.58 4.00
N LEU A 159 8.46 -13.25 4.83
CA LEU A 159 9.19 -14.22 5.65
C LEU A 159 8.24 -14.92 6.64
N PHE A 160 7.40 -14.18 7.35
CA PHE A 160 6.43 -14.73 8.30
C PHE A 160 5.53 -15.79 7.64
N PHE A 161 4.89 -15.45 6.52
CA PHE A 161 4.03 -16.40 5.81
C PHE A 161 4.81 -17.57 5.20
N SER A 162 6.05 -17.35 4.75
CA SER A 162 6.90 -18.41 4.21
C SER A 162 7.27 -19.45 5.28
N PHE A 163 7.57 -18.98 6.50
CA PHE A 163 7.87 -19.86 7.63
C PHE A 163 6.61 -20.52 8.20
N LEU A 164 5.44 -19.86 8.17
CA LEU A 164 4.15 -20.47 8.49
C LEU A 164 3.78 -21.62 7.55
N ALA A 165 4.12 -21.50 6.27
CA ALA A 165 3.90 -22.54 5.28
C ALA A 165 4.83 -23.76 5.46
N LYS A 166 5.89 -23.64 6.26
CA LYS A 166 6.86 -24.72 6.48
C LYS A 166 6.48 -25.56 7.68
N GLU A 167 6.44 -26.88 7.51
CA GLU A 167 6.25 -27.80 8.62
C GLU A 167 7.44 -27.76 9.61
N LYS A 168 7.17 -28.07 10.88
CA LYS A 168 8.18 -28.22 11.95
C LYS A 168 9.03 -26.96 12.21
N GLN A 169 8.39 -25.81 12.43
CA GLN A 169 9.06 -24.61 12.96
C GLN A 169 8.78 -24.42 14.46
N SER A 170 9.70 -23.77 15.17
CA SER A 170 9.49 -23.42 16.58
C SER A 170 8.33 -22.42 16.71
N LYS A 171 7.37 -22.74 17.58
CA LYS A 171 6.22 -21.86 17.87
C LYS A 171 6.67 -20.49 18.38
N ILE A 172 7.72 -20.46 19.21
CA ILE A 172 8.29 -19.21 19.74
C ILE A 172 8.88 -18.37 18.60
N PHE A 173 9.61 -18.99 17.68
CA PHE A 173 10.18 -18.29 16.52
C PHE A 173 9.07 -17.68 15.64
N LEU A 174 8.03 -18.46 15.33
CA LEU A 174 6.89 -17.97 14.55
C LEU A 174 6.14 -16.84 15.27
N PHE A 175 5.96 -16.94 16.58
CA PHE A 175 5.33 -15.91 17.40
C PHE A 175 6.12 -14.60 17.37
N LEU A 176 7.44 -14.66 17.63
CA LEU A 176 8.32 -13.49 17.56
C LEU A 176 8.36 -12.87 16.17
N LEU A 177 8.40 -13.69 15.11
CA LEU A 177 8.37 -13.21 13.74
C LEU A 177 7.03 -12.55 13.39
N GLY A 178 5.91 -13.10 13.89
CA GLY A 178 4.59 -12.50 13.74
C GLY A 178 4.51 -11.13 14.43
N ILE A 179 4.95 -11.04 15.69
CA ILE A 179 5.04 -9.75 16.39
C ILE A 179 5.92 -8.78 15.59
N ALA A 180 7.10 -9.20 15.15
CA ALA A 180 8.02 -8.37 14.37
C ALA A 180 7.42 -7.89 13.03
N ALA A 181 6.56 -8.69 12.39
CA ALA A 181 5.94 -8.34 11.12
C ALA A 181 4.83 -7.28 11.25
N PHE A 182 4.10 -7.27 12.36
CA PHE A 182 2.88 -6.44 12.51
C PHE A 182 3.01 -5.36 13.59
N LEU A 183 3.59 -5.65 14.76
CA LEU A 183 3.56 -4.73 15.91
C LEU A 183 4.19 -3.37 15.62
N PRO A 184 5.39 -3.25 15.01
CA PRO A 184 5.96 -1.93 14.75
C PRO A 184 5.11 -1.09 13.79
N VAL A 185 4.44 -1.73 12.82
CA VAL A 185 3.53 -1.04 11.89
C VAL A 185 2.26 -0.58 12.60
N ILE A 186 1.70 -1.41 13.48
CA ILE A 186 0.55 -1.03 14.32
C ILE A 186 0.91 0.17 15.20
N LEU A 187 2.03 0.08 15.93
CA LEU A 187 2.48 1.16 16.82
C LEU A 187 2.68 2.45 16.05
N ALA A 188 3.42 2.44 14.94
CA ALA A 188 3.63 3.64 14.14
C ALA A 188 2.34 4.21 13.53
N THR A 189 1.37 3.35 13.21
CA THR A 189 0.05 3.80 12.75
C THR A 189 -0.71 4.51 13.86
N ILE A 190 -0.64 3.98 15.08
CA ILE A 190 -1.22 4.61 16.28
C ILE A 190 -0.53 5.93 16.59
N SER A 191 0.80 5.96 16.56
CA SER A 191 1.62 7.16 16.78
C SER A 191 1.30 8.29 15.80
N LEU A 192 0.84 7.97 14.60
CA LEU A 192 0.46 8.94 13.58
C LEU A 192 -1.05 9.20 13.52
N ALA A 193 -1.81 8.62 14.44
CA ALA A 193 -3.28 8.62 14.43
C ALA A 193 -3.86 8.31 13.02
N SER A 194 -3.21 7.37 12.31
CA SER A 194 -3.41 7.19 10.86
C SER A 194 -4.46 6.13 10.56
N ARG A 195 -5.67 6.58 10.26
CA ARG A 195 -6.78 5.73 9.76
C ARG A 195 -6.39 4.97 8.49
N GLY A 196 -5.75 5.65 7.53
CA GLY A 196 -5.26 5.05 6.29
C GLY A 196 -4.17 4.00 6.51
N GLY A 197 -3.31 4.19 7.52
CA GLY A 197 -2.28 3.22 7.89
C GLY A 197 -2.87 1.87 8.34
N MET A 198 -3.98 1.88 9.09
CA MET A 198 -4.65 0.65 9.52
C MET A 198 -5.29 -0.09 8.33
N VAL A 199 -5.91 0.65 7.41
CA VAL A 199 -6.48 0.09 6.17
C VAL A 199 -5.38 -0.53 5.31
N ALA A 200 -4.23 0.17 5.16
CA ALA A 200 -3.07 -0.36 4.45
C ALA A 200 -2.47 -1.59 5.12
N LEU A 201 -2.45 -1.68 6.46
CA LEU A 201 -2.00 -2.87 7.18
C LEU A 201 -2.90 -4.08 6.91
N PHE A 202 -4.23 -3.88 6.93
CA PHE A 202 -5.18 -4.94 6.60
C PHE A 202 -5.01 -5.42 5.14
N ALA A 203 -4.85 -4.48 4.21
CA ALA A 203 -4.63 -4.79 2.80
C ALA A 203 -3.31 -5.54 2.57
N ASN A 204 -2.23 -5.14 3.26
CA ASN A 204 -0.95 -5.84 3.25
C ASN A 204 -1.12 -7.31 3.63
N PHE A 205 -1.78 -7.55 4.77
CA PHE A 205 -2.06 -8.90 5.25
C PHE A 205 -2.92 -9.68 4.25
N ALA A 206 -4.00 -9.08 3.75
CA ALA A 206 -4.91 -9.70 2.80
C ALA A 206 -4.19 -10.09 1.50
N ILE A 207 -3.36 -9.21 0.95
CA ILE A 207 -2.60 -9.46 -0.28
C ILE A 207 -1.61 -10.59 -0.09
N VAL A 208 -0.77 -10.56 0.96
CA VAL A 208 0.19 -11.67 1.22
C VAL A 208 -0.53 -12.98 1.46
N TYR A 209 -1.60 -12.97 2.25
CA TYR A 209 -2.42 -14.16 2.46
C TYR A 209 -2.95 -14.70 1.13
N LEU A 210 -3.53 -13.85 0.27
CA LEU A 210 -4.05 -14.27 -1.04
C LEU A 210 -2.95 -14.78 -1.99
N MET A 211 -1.74 -14.25 -1.91
CA MET A 211 -0.58 -14.74 -2.68
C MET A 211 -0.13 -16.13 -2.21
N MET A 212 -0.17 -16.38 -0.89
CA MET A 212 0.43 -17.57 -0.26
C MET A 212 -0.60 -18.59 0.24
N LYS A 213 -1.89 -18.34 0.08
CA LYS A 213 -2.97 -19.15 0.66
C LYS A 213 -2.87 -20.63 0.29
N ASP A 214 -2.36 -20.98 -0.88
CA ASP A 214 -2.40 -22.37 -1.35
C ASP A 214 -1.29 -23.25 -0.78
N ILE A 215 -0.18 -22.66 -0.34
CA ILE A 215 0.91 -23.37 0.37
C ILE A 215 0.70 -23.46 1.88
N LEU A 216 -0.26 -22.72 2.44
CA LEU A 216 -0.52 -22.74 3.88
C LEU A 216 -1.28 -24.01 4.30
N PRO A 217 -0.89 -24.67 5.40
CA PRO A 217 -1.67 -25.76 5.98
C PRO A 217 -3.07 -25.31 6.41
N LYS A 218 -4.07 -26.21 6.34
CA LYS A 218 -5.47 -25.89 6.69
C LYS A 218 -5.62 -25.31 8.11
N TYR A 219 -4.87 -25.85 9.08
CA TYR A 219 -4.90 -25.37 10.46
C TYR A 219 -4.40 -23.92 10.58
N VAL A 220 -3.34 -23.55 9.85
CA VAL A 220 -2.81 -22.18 9.82
C VAL A 220 -3.82 -21.22 9.22
N LYS A 221 -4.46 -21.58 8.09
CA LYS A 221 -5.50 -20.74 7.48
C LYS A 221 -6.64 -20.46 8.48
N ARG A 222 -7.10 -21.49 9.19
CA ARG A 222 -8.14 -21.34 10.21
C ARG A 222 -7.71 -20.41 11.35
N THR A 223 -6.48 -20.56 11.86
CA THR A 223 -5.94 -19.69 12.91
C THR A 223 -5.83 -18.23 12.44
N LEU A 224 -5.36 -18.00 11.20
CA LEU A 224 -5.26 -16.66 10.62
C LEU A 224 -6.64 -16.01 10.47
N ILE A 225 -7.64 -16.75 9.99
CA ILE A 225 -9.02 -16.25 9.86
C ILE A 225 -9.58 -15.86 11.24
N ILE A 226 -9.43 -16.73 12.25
CA ILE A 226 -9.90 -16.44 13.61
C ILE A 226 -9.21 -15.19 14.17
N ALA A 227 -7.88 -15.10 14.01
CA ALA A 227 -7.12 -13.94 14.48
C ALA A 227 -7.60 -12.64 13.81
N VAL A 228 -7.82 -12.66 12.49
CA VAL A 228 -8.34 -11.51 11.75
C VAL A 228 -9.77 -11.15 12.20
N SER A 229 -10.64 -12.13 12.41
CA SER A 229 -12.00 -11.89 12.91
C SER A 229 -12.03 -11.22 14.28
N ILE A 230 -11.02 -11.45 15.13
CA ILE A 230 -10.88 -10.79 16.44
C ILE A 230 -10.27 -9.39 16.29
N ILE A 231 -9.30 -9.23 15.40
CA ILE A 231 -8.58 -7.97 15.20
C ILE A 231 -9.45 -6.92 14.47
N ILE A 232 -10.32 -7.33 13.53
CA ILE A 232 -11.17 -6.40 12.77
C ILE A 232 -12.04 -5.51 13.69
N PRO A 233 -12.80 -6.06 14.67
CA PRO A 233 -13.55 -5.25 15.62
C PRO A 233 -12.68 -4.24 16.39
N LEU A 234 -11.47 -4.64 16.80
CA LEU A 234 -10.55 -3.73 17.51
C LEU A 234 -10.08 -2.58 16.62
N ILE A 235 -9.78 -2.87 15.35
CA ILE A 235 -9.44 -1.85 14.35
C ILE A 235 -10.63 -0.90 14.14
N LEU A 236 -11.85 -1.42 14.04
CA LEU A 236 -13.05 -0.60 13.86
C LEU A 236 -13.29 0.33 15.06
N ILE A 237 -13.12 -0.17 16.29
CA ILE A 237 -13.23 0.65 17.51
C ILE A 237 -12.19 1.77 17.49
N TYR A 238 -10.92 1.44 17.20
CA TYR A 238 -9.85 2.44 17.08
C TYR A 238 -10.16 3.47 15.98
N PHE A 239 -10.65 3.01 14.82
CA PHE A 239 -10.99 3.86 13.69
C PHE A 239 -12.11 4.86 14.02
N ILE A 240 -13.15 4.42 14.75
CA ILE A 240 -14.22 5.28 15.24
C ILE A 240 -13.68 6.28 16.26
N ALA A 241 -12.89 5.84 17.24
CA ALA A 241 -12.33 6.71 18.27
C ALA A 241 -11.46 7.84 17.69
N VAL A 242 -10.59 7.53 16.72
CA VAL A 242 -9.78 8.54 16.02
C VAL A 242 -10.65 9.48 15.17
N THR A 243 -11.77 9.00 14.66
CA THR A 243 -12.68 9.84 13.88
C THR A 243 -13.43 10.80 14.80
N VAL A 244 -14.02 10.33 15.89
CA VAL A 244 -14.75 11.17 16.86
C VAL A 244 -13.84 12.26 17.45
N SER A 245 -12.66 11.89 17.95
CA SER A 245 -11.71 12.84 18.54
C SER A 245 -11.32 13.98 17.60
N ARG A 246 -11.20 13.73 16.29
CA ARG A 246 -10.81 14.77 15.31
C ARG A 246 -11.94 15.71 14.90
N PHE A 247 -13.20 15.30 15.06
CA PHE A 247 -14.36 16.05 14.56
C PHE A 247 -15.23 16.64 15.67
N GLU A 248 -15.07 16.21 16.92
CA GLU A 248 -15.67 16.89 18.08
C GLU A 248 -14.99 18.24 18.39
N GLU A 249 -13.70 18.40 18.07
CA GLU A 249 -12.96 19.67 18.26
C GLU A 249 -13.12 20.66 17.10
N SER A 250 -13.51 20.20 15.91
CA SER A 250 -13.84 21.12 14.82
C SER A 250 -15.18 21.79 15.10
N SER A 251 -15.14 23.08 15.43
CA SER A 251 -16.30 23.98 15.63
C SER A 251 -17.32 24.08 14.48
N LEU A 252 -17.12 23.29 13.42
CA LEU A 252 -18.06 23.05 12.34
C LEU A 252 -18.74 21.72 12.65
N ASN A 253 -20.04 21.72 12.93
CA ASN A 253 -20.89 20.52 13.12
C ASN A 253 -20.91 19.61 11.87
N ILE A 254 -19.77 19.07 11.45
CA ILE A 254 -19.61 18.12 10.35
C ILE A 254 -19.67 16.75 10.99
N ASP A 255 -20.68 15.99 10.62
CA ASP A 255 -20.87 14.65 11.15
C ASP A 255 -19.65 13.77 10.78
N ALA A 256 -19.15 13.00 11.75
CA ALA A 256 -17.97 12.13 11.59
C ALA A 256 -18.10 11.18 10.39
N GLY A 257 -19.33 10.78 10.06
CA GLY A 257 -19.67 9.99 8.87
C GLY A 257 -19.51 10.73 7.54
N GLU A 258 -19.85 12.03 7.49
CA GLU A 258 -19.69 12.87 6.29
C GLU A 258 -18.22 13.10 5.97
N SER A 259 -17.38 13.29 7.00
CA SER A 259 -15.94 13.40 6.79
C SER A 259 -15.31 12.09 6.30
N MET A 260 -15.77 10.92 6.77
CA MET A 260 -15.25 9.64 6.24
C MET A 260 -15.61 9.44 4.76
N MET A 261 -16.85 9.74 4.39
CA MET A 261 -17.29 9.75 2.99
C MET A 261 -16.40 10.68 2.16
N TYR A 262 -16.07 11.86 2.70
CA TYR A 262 -15.23 12.86 2.04
C TYR A 262 -13.84 12.34 1.62
N TYR A 263 -13.24 11.38 2.31
CA TYR A 263 -11.91 10.84 1.93
C TYR A 263 -11.98 9.71 0.89
N LEU A 264 -13.05 8.91 0.89
CA LEU A 264 -13.20 7.77 -0.01
C LEU A 264 -13.67 8.24 -1.39
N GLY A 265 -12.98 7.90 -2.47
CA GLY A 265 -13.37 8.34 -3.83
C GLY A 265 -12.91 9.75 -4.21
N HIS A 266 -12.52 10.59 -3.24
CA HIS A 266 -12.01 11.94 -3.47
C HIS A 266 -10.73 11.98 -4.32
N SER A 267 -9.90 10.95 -4.21
CA SER A 267 -8.69 10.79 -5.02
C SER A 267 -8.97 10.72 -6.51
N MET A 268 -10.09 10.11 -6.92
CA MET A 268 -10.50 10.08 -8.33
C MET A 268 -11.00 11.47 -8.78
N LEU A 269 -11.80 12.15 -7.95
CA LEU A 269 -12.28 13.52 -8.22
C LEU A 269 -11.10 14.49 -8.38
N THR A 270 -10.15 14.43 -7.44
CA THR A 270 -8.93 15.27 -7.41
C THR A 270 -8.03 15.00 -8.61
N PHE A 271 -7.91 13.75 -9.07
CA PHE A 271 -7.15 13.48 -10.28
C PHE A 271 -7.77 14.17 -11.50
N ASN A 272 -9.11 14.12 -11.62
CA ASN A 272 -9.82 14.67 -12.77
C ASN A 272 -9.79 16.22 -12.78
N TYR A 273 -10.33 16.83 -11.73
CA TYR A 273 -10.54 18.28 -11.58
C TYR A 273 -9.47 18.96 -10.72
N GLY A 274 -8.24 18.43 -10.72
CA GLY A 274 -7.20 18.93 -9.84
C GLY A 274 -5.80 18.63 -10.28
N VAL A 275 -5.60 17.54 -11.03
CA VAL A 275 -4.30 17.17 -11.59
C VAL A 275 -4.33 17.22 -13.11
N MET A 276 -5.29 16.57 -13.75
CA MET A 276 -5.24 16.39 -15.19
C MET A 276 -5.74 17.62 -15.98
N ASP A 277 -6.65 18.40 -15.40
CA ASP A 277 -7.28 19.57 -16.02
C ASP A 277 -6.43 20.84 -15.99
N THR A 278 -5.55 20.99 -15.00
CA THR A 278 -5.04 22.30 -14.58
C THR A 278 -3.53 22.44 -14.52
N ILE A 279 -2.78 21.34 -14.64
CA ILE A 279 -1.33 21.45 -14.53
C ILE A 279 -0.76 22.22 -15.71
N GLN A 280 0.15 23.16 -15.41
CA GLN A 280 0.77 24.01 -16.41
C GLN A 280 2.21 23.58 -16.72
N ASN A 281 2.87 22.92 -15.77
CA ASN A 281 4.25 22.46 -15.88
C ASN A 281 4.44 21.10 -15.21
N TYR A 282 5.38 20.30 -15.73
CA TYR A 282 5.74 19.00 -15.18
C TYR A 282 6.92 19.11 -14.20
N ALA A 283 6.89 18.28 -13.15
CA ALA A 283 7.89 18.25 -12.09
C ALA A 283 9.15 17.45 -12.45
N ASN A 284 9.16 16.71 -13.58
CA ASN A 284 10.32 16.00 -14.12
C ASN A 284 11.02 15.05 -13.12
N GLY A 285 10.25 14.42 -12.23
CA GLY A 285 10.74 13.47 -11.21
C GLY A 285 10.93 14.11 -9.84
N ALA A 286 10.87 15.44 -9.74
CA ALA A 286 11.10 16.13 -8.48
C ALA A 286 10.03 15.85 -7.42
N TYR A 287 8.79 15.53 -7.82
CA TYR A 287 7.74 15.14 -6.87
C TYR A 287 7.96 13.70 -6.37
N MET A 288 8.17 12.77 -7.30
CA MET A 288 8.39 11.35 -7.00
C MET A 288 9.64 11.11 -6.16
N PHE A 289 10.73 11.84 -6.39
CA PHE A 289 12.00 11.67 -5.68
C PHE A 289 12.31 12.75 -4.63
N ASP A 290 11.37 13.65 -4.37
CA ASP A 290 11.53 14.74 -3.39
C ASP A 290 12.82 15.56 -3.59
N CYS A 291 13.20 15.79 -4.85
CA CYS A 291 14.51 16.31 -5.23
C CYS A 291 14.63 17.84 -5.24
N SER A 292 13.78 18.58 -4.53
CA SER A 292 13.66 20.03 -4.77
C SER A 292 13.15 20.86 -3.61
N SER A 293 13.50 22.15 -3.64
CA SER A 293 12.84 23.23 -2.91
C SER A 293 11.42 23.53 -3.43
N LEU A 294 10.71 22.56 -4.04
CA LEU A 294 9.32 22.65 -4.53
C LEU A 294 8.30 22.72 -3.37
N LYS A 295 8.67 23.30 -2.22
CA LYS A 295 7.70 23.66 -1.18
C LYS A 295 6.70 24.71 -1.73
N ASP A 296 7.07 25.50 -2.75
CA ASP A 296 6.30 26.66 -3.21
C ASP A 296 5.71 26.62 -4.63
N VAL A 297 6.00 25.62 -5.47
CA VAL A 297 5.40 25.57 -6.83
C VAL A 297 4.05 24.88 -6.78
N ARG A 298 2.98 25.68 -6.76
CA ARG A 298 1.66 25.22 -7.22
C ARG A 298 1.82 24.84 -8.68
N PHE A 299 1.79 23.54 -9.00
CA PHE A 299 1.89 23.04 -10.38
C PHE A 299 0.71 23.46 -11.28
N GLY A 300 -0.12 24.40 -10.83
CA GLY A 300 -1.41 24.77 -11.42
C GLY A 300 -2.59 24.00 -10.83
N THR A 301 -2.36 23.03 -9.94
CA THR A 301 -3.41 22.16 -9.40
C THR A 301 -4.49 22.92 -8.63
N HIS A 302 -5.78 22.62 -8.86
CA HIS A 302 -6.89 23.20 -8.08
C HIS A 302 -6.87 22.80 -6.61
N PHE A 303 -6.27 21.65 -6.31
CA PHE A 303 -6.09 21.14 -4.96
C PHE A 303 -4.60 21.19 -4.59
N GLY A 304 -4.30 21.30 -3.29
CA GLY A 304 -2.95 21.05 -2.80
C GLY A 304 -2.51 19.60 -3.09
N THR A 305 -1.39 19.15 -2.52
CA THR A 305 -0.88 17.79 -2.77
C THR A 305 -1.70 16.67 -2.12
N ASN A 306 -2.80 17.02 -1.46
CA ASN A 306 -3.71 16.09 -0.80
C ASN A 306 -4.44 15.25 -1.87
N PHE A 307 -4.65 13.96 -1.59
CA PHE A 307 -5.38 13.04 -2.48
C PHE A 307 -4.73 12.69 -3.82
N ILE A 308 -3.50 13.15 -4.08
CA ILE A 308 -2.72 12.71 -5.24
C ILE A 308 -2.30 11.25 -5.05
N THR A 309 -2.70 10.39 -6.00
CA THR A 309 -2.36 8.95 -6.03
C THR A 309 -1.07 8.71 -6.83
N PHE A 310 -0.58 7.47 -6.95
CA PHE A 310 0.63 7.20 -7.75
C PHE A 310 0.47 7.62 -9.21
N VAL A 311 -0.74 7.48 -9.79
CA VAL A 311 -0.98 7.90 -11.18
C VAL A 311 -0.90 9.43 -11.27
N GLY A 312 -1.43 10.13 -10.27
CA GLY A 312 -1.28 11.58 -10.15
C GLY A 312 0.19 12.00 -10.03
N VAL A 313 0.99 11.31 -9.21
CA VAL A 313 2.44 11.57 -9.09
C VAL A 313 3.14 11.39 -10.43
N LEU A 314 2.91 10.28 -11.12
CA LEU A 314 3.51 10.03 -12.44
C LEU A 314 3.06 11.07 -13.47
N TYR A 315 1.80 11.51 -13.41
CA TYR A 315 1.27 12.52 -14.32
C TYR A 315 1.88 13.90 -14.04
N LEU A 316 2.06 14.28 -12.77
CA LEU A 316 2.75 15.51 -12.40
C LEU A 316 4.20 15.51 -12.87
N ASP A 317 4.91 14.39 -12.74
CA ASP A 317 6.33 14.33 -13.10
C ASP A 317 6.56 14.16 -14.61
N PHE A 318 5.75 13.36 -15.29
CA PHE A 318 6.05 12.91 -16.66
C PHE A 318 4.93 13.17 -17.67
N GLY A 319 3.80 13.73 -17.23
CA GLY A 319 2.65 14.01 -18.08
C GLY A 319 1.98 12.78 -18.68
N LEU A 320 1.17 13.04 -19.70
CA LEU A 320 0.28 12.05 -20.30
C LEU A 320 1.06 10.88 -20.92
N VAL A 321 2.04 11.19 -21.76
CA VAL A 321 2.82 10.15 -22.48
C VAL A 321 3.76 9.43 -21.52
N GLY A 322 4.46 10.17 -20.67
CA GLY A 322 5.45 9.59 -19.77
C GLY A 322 4.84 8.64 -18.74
N THR A 323 3.67 8.97 -18.19
CA THR A 323 2.93 8.08 -17.28
C THR A 323 2.57 6.75 -17.95
N VAL A 324 2.07 6.78 -19.19
CA VAL A 324 1.71 5.56 -19.93
C VAL A 324 2.95 4.72 -20.24
N LEU A 325 4.08 5.35 -20.62
CA LEU A 325 5.35 4.65 -20.83
C LEU A 325 5.83 3.95 -19.56
N VAL A 326 5.82 4.65 -18.42
CA VAL A 326 6.18 4.05 -17.11
C VAL A 326 5.24 2.90 -16.77
N ALA A 327 3.93 3.06 -16.98
CA ALA A 327 2.94 2.00 -16.75
C ALA A 327 3.24 0.74 -17.59
N ILE A 328 3.56 0.91 -18.87
CA ILE A 328 3.88 -0.20 -19.78
C ILE A 328 5.18 -0.90 -19.35
N ILE A 329 6.21 -0.15 -18.95
CA ILE A 329 7.49 -0.71 -18.48
C ILE A 329 7.28 -1.56 -17.23
N PHE A 330 6.61 -1.01 -16.20
CA PHE A 330 6.30 -1.72 -14.96
C PHE A 330 5.44 -2.96 -15.24
N CYS A 331 4.36 -2.79 -15.99
CA CYS A 331 3.47 -3.89 -16.37
C CYS A 331 4.22 -5.02 -17.07
N SER A 332 5.08 -4.70 -18.03
CA SER A 332 5.85 -5.68 -18.80
C SER A 332 6.80 -6.47 -17.90
N TYR A 333 7.47 -5.79 -16.97
CA TYR A 333 8.37 -6.43 -16.02
C TYR A 333 7.62 -7.38 -15.07
N PHE A 334 6.53 -6.92 -14.44
CA PHE A 334 5.77 -7.76 -13.52
C PHE A 334 5.02 -8.89 -14.22
N CYS A 335 4.57 -8.68 -15.48
CA CYS A 335 4.09 -9.78 -16.33
C CYS A 335 5.16 -10.85 -16.56
N LYS A 336 6.44 -10.46 -16.70
CA LYS A 336 7.55 -11.41 -16.86
C LYS A 336 7.83 -12.18 -15.57
N ILE A 337 7.77 -11.53 -14.40
CA ILE A 337 7.87 -12.22 -13.11
C ILE A 337 6.72 -13.22 -12.93
N GLY A 338 5.48 -12.82 -13.21
CA GLY A 338 4.31 -13.69 -13.02
C GLY A 338 4.26 -14.92 -13.93
N ARG A 339 5.06 -14.97 -14.99
CA ARG A 339 5.18 -16.16 -15.85
C ARG A 339 6.21 -17.16 -15.32
N ARG A 340 6.97 -16.83 -14.28
CA ARG A 340 7.96 -17.75 -13.71
C ARG A 340 7.23 -18.89 -13.00
N ARG A 341 7.70 -20.12 -13.22
CA ARG A 341 7.16 -21.33 -12.58
C ARG A 341 7.37 -21.33 -11.06
N PHE A 342 8.51 -20.80 -10.62
CA PHE A 342 8.89 -20.72 -9.22
C PHE A 342 9.20 -19.27 -8.85
N LEU A 343 8.58 -18.80 -7.77
CA LEU A 343 8.82 -17.48 -7.19
C LEU A 343 9.54 -17.69 -5.86
N ASP A 344 10.69 -17.04 -5.68
CA ASP A 344 11.42 -17.04 -4.42
C ASP A 344 11.05 -15.83 -3.56
N ILE A 345 11.58 -15.76 -2.34
CA ILE A 345 11.35 -14.68 -1.38
C ILE A 345 11.53 -13.28 -2.02
N PRO A 346 12.64 -12.96 -2.72
CA PRO A 346 12.78 -11.66 -3.37
C PRO A 346 11.69 -11.38 -4.41
N ASP A 347 11.31 -12.35 -5.25
CA ASP A 347 10.24 -12.13 -6.23
C ASP A 347 8.89 -11.84 -5.54
N ILE A 348 8.58 -12.54 -4.45
CA ILE A 348 7.34 -12.33 -3.67
C ILE A 348 7.37 -10.99 -2.96
N TYR A 349 8.51 -10.59 -2.39
CA TYR A 349 8.70 -9.28 -1.77
C TYR A 349 8.42 -8.15 -2.76
N LEU A 350 9.02 -8.19 -3.94
CA LEU A 350 8.83 -7.15 -4.95
C LEU A 350 7.39 -7.13 -5.48
N LEU A 351 6.75 -8.29 -5.63
CA LEU A 351 5.34 -8.40 -6.00
C LEU A 351 4.40 -7.82 -4.94
N LEU A 352 4.69 -8.03 -3.66
CA LEU A 352 3.94 -7.43 -2.57
C LEU A 352 4.08 -5.91 -2.59
N THR A 353 5.31 -5.39 -2.75
CA THR A 353 5.54 -3.94 -2.88
C THR A 353 4.76 -3.35 -4.06
N TYR A 354 4.78 -4.01 -5.21
CA TYR A 354 4.02 -3.58 -6.38
C TYR A 354 2.50 -3.64 -6.17
N SER A 355 2.00 -4.70 -5.54
CA SER A 355 0.58 -4.81 -5.18
C SER A 355 0.15 -3.70 -4.22
N MET A 356 1.04 -3.28 -3.32
CA MET A 356 0.78 -2.20 -2.38
C MET A 356 0.90 -0.80 -2.98
N LEU A 357 1.80 -0.57 -3.94
CA LEU A 357 1.81 0.65 -4.75
C LEU A 357 0.43 0.85 -5.41
N ILE A 358 -0.09 -0.24 -5.97
CA ILE A 358 -1.39 -0.27 -6.63
C ILE A 358 -2.53 -0.07 -5.63
N PHE A 359 -2.53 -0.78 -4.51
CA PHE A 359 -3.54 -0.60 -3.46
C PHE A 359 -3.56 0.83 -2.94
N ASN A 360 -2.37 1.42 -2.72
CA ASN A 360 -2.25 2.82 -2.34
C ASN A 360 -2.64 3.78 -3.48
N GLY A 361 -2.83 3.29 -4.71
CA GLY A 361 -3.26 4.08 -5.86
C GLY A 361 -4.72 4.52 -5.86
N VAL A 362 -5.51 4.07 -4.89
CA VAL A 362 -6.82 4.68 -4.57
C VAL A 362 -6.74 5.65 -3.38
N PHE A 363 -5.59 5.70 -2.69
CA PHE A 363 -5.33 6.55 -1.53
C PHE A 363 -4.23 7.57 -1.84
N VAL A 364 -3.96 8.46 -0.88
CA VAL A 364 -2.93 9.50 -1.05
C VAL A 364 -1.55 8.87 -1.05
N LEU A 365 -0.71 9.27 -2.01
CA LEU A 365 0.70 8.97 -2.05
C LEU A 365 1.50 10.27 -1.89
N GLY A 366 2.26 10.32 -0.79
CA GLY A 366 3.13 11.46 -0.48
C GLY A 366 4.31 11.59 -1.44
N ARG A 367 4.99 12.73 -1.34
CA ARG A 367 6.27 12.98 -2.01
C ARG A 367 7.33 11.97 -1.58
N GLY A 368 8.34 11.76 -2.44
CA GLY A 368 9.47 10.87 -2.13
C GLY A 368 9.15 9.37 -2.23
N TYR A 369 7.95 8.98 -2.68
CA TYR A 369 7.61 7.56 -2.84
C TYR A 369 8.48 6.84 -3.87
N GLY A 370 9.07 7.58 -4.83
CA GLY A 370 10.06 7.06 -5.77
C GLY A 370 11.31 6.51 -5.08
N ILE A 371 11.73 7.13 -3.97
CA ILE A 371 12.84 6.65 -3.15
C ILE A 371 12.48 5.28 -2.55
N GLN A 372 11.28 5.14 -2.00
CA GLN A 372 10.80 3.87 -1.44
C GLN A 372 10.73 2.75 -2.49
N LEU A 373 10.31 3.07 -3.72
CA LEU A 373 10.33 2.12 -4.83
C LEU A 373 11.76 1.74 -5.22
N LEU A 374 12.67 2.70 -5.33
CA LEU A 374 14.08 2.47 -5.66
C LEU A 374 14.76 1.59 -4.60
N GLU A 375 14.51 1.84 -3.32
CA GLU A 375 15.01 1.01 -2.21
C GLU A 375 14.47 -0.41 -2.27
N ALA A 376 13.19 -0.59 -2.61
CA ALA A 376 12.62 -1.93 -2.81
C ALA A 376 13.33 -2.69 -3.94
N TRP A 377 13.70 -2.00 -5.02
CA TRP A 377 14.52 -2.58 -6.07
C TRP A 377 15.94 -2.94 -5.61
N ILE A 378 16.58 -2.08 -4.82
CA ILE A 378 17.91 -2.37 -4.23
C ILE A 378 17.84 -3.63 -3.35
N ILE A 379 16.86 -3.70 -2.45
CA ILE A 379 16.64 -4.86 -1.56
C ILE A 379 16.37 -6.13 -2.39
N TYR A 380 15.56 -6.03 -3.45
CA TYR A 380 15.30 -7.14 -4.36
C TYR A 380 16.59 -7.70 -4.97
N PHE A 381 17.43 -6.84 -5.55
CA PHE A 381 18.69 -7.26 -6.16
C PHE A 381 19.68 -7.80 -5.14
N LEU A 382 19.76 -7.20 -3.94
CA LEU A 382 20.59 -7.68 -2.84
C LEU A 382 20.19 -9.11 -2.42
N LEU A 383 18.89 -9.35 -2.21
CA LEU A 383 18.37 -10.67 -1.85
C LEU A 383 18.64 -11.71 -2.95
N LYS A 384 18.45 -11.33 -4.23
CA LYS A 384 18.79 -12.21 -5.37
C LYS A 384 20.28 -12.54 -5.41
N PHE A 385 21.15 -11.57 -5.13
CA PHE A 385 22.59 -11.79 -5.08
C PHE A 385 22.98 -12.75 -3.95
N ILE A 386 22.48 -12.53 -2.73
CA ILE A 386 22.73 -13.40 -1.56
C ILE A 386 22.27 -14.84 -1.85
N GLN A 387 21.09 -15.01 -2.44
CA GLN A 387 20.55 -16.33 -2.79
C GLN A 387 21.45 -17.05 -3.80
N ARG A 388 21.86 -16.37 -4.87
CA ARG A 388 22.76 -16.95 -5.90
C ARG A 388 24.13 -17.34 -5.33
N ALA A 389 24.73 -16.47 -4.53
CA ALA A 389 26.01 -16.75 -3.88
C ALA A 389 25.94 -17.97 -2.96
N THR A 390 24.80 -18.18 -2.29
CA THR A 390 24.60 -19.34 -1.41
C THR A 390 24.41 -20.63 -2.19
N ILE A 391 23.62 -20.61 -3.26
CA ILE A 391 23.40 -21.79 -4.12
C ILE A 391 24.69 -22.21 -4.82
N GLY A 392 25.47 -21.25 -5.34
CA GLY A 392 26.75 -21.53 -5.98
C GLY A 392 27.78 -22.19 -5.04
N ARG A 393 27.81 -21.79 -3.75
CA ARG A 393 28.69 -22.43 -2.75
C ARG A 393 28.28 -23.86 -2.38
N MET A 394 26.99 -24.21 -2.51
CA MET A 394 26.52 -25.58 -2.27
C MET A 394 26.92 -26.53 -3.39
N HIS A 395 26.93 -26.07 -4.66
CA HIS A 395 27.41 -26.87 -5.79
C HIS A 395 28.93 -27.06 -5.84
N LEU A 396 29.72 -26.19 -5.19
CA LEU A 396 31.18 -26.35 -5.08
C LEU A 396 31.60 -27.25 -3.90
N ARG A 397 30.66 -27.66 -3.04
CA ARG A 397 30.90 -28.50 -1.86
C ARG A 397 30.27 -29.89 -1.96
N ALA A 398 29.53 -30.15 -3.03
CA ALA A 398 29.03 -31.47 -3.42
C ALA A 398 29.93 -31.99 -4.54
#